data_AF-A0A954Y2R5-F1
#
_entry.id   AF-A0A954Y2R5-F1
#
_cell.length_a   1.000
_cell.length_b   1.000
_cell.length_c   1.000
_cell.angle_alpha   90.00
_cell.angle_beta   90.00
_cell.angle_gamma   90.00
#
_symmetry.space_group_name_H-M   'P 1'
#
loop_
_entity.id
_entity.type
_entity.pdbx_description
1 polymer ?
#
loop_
_entity_poly.entity_id
_entity_poly.type
_entity_poly.pdbx_seq_one_letter_code
_entity_poly.pdbx_strand_id
1 'polypeptide(L)'
;IPYLLRLTPLVSHGREYFSEQAGEAITVVGKDISESGMGFYHDSSLPHRFVRLSLDDPQVGAFEIVLQLVRCRFTKIGWYETAGRIVEVSTG
;
A
#
# COMPACT_ATOMS: atom_id res chain seq x y z
N ILE A 1 -2.16 11.42 13.14
CA ILE A 1 -3.31 10.49 13.29
C ILE A 1 -3.04 9.31 12.37
N PRO A 2 -3.12 8.05 12.83
CA PRO A 2 -2.97 6.89 11.94
C PRO A 2 -4.17 6.81 11.00
N TYR A 3 -3.93 6.62 9.71
CA TYR A 3 -4.98 6.46 8.70
C TYR A 3 -5.11 4.99 8.32
N LEU A 4 -6.33 4.49 8.23
CA LEU A 4 -6.60 3.16 7.73
C LEU A 4 -6.76 3.23 6.21
N LEU A 5 -6.01 2.40 5.51
CA LEU A 5 -5.98 2.38 4.05
C LEU A 5 -6.42 1.00 3.58
N ARG A 6 -7.17 0.97 2.48
CA ARG A 6 -7.46 -0.28 1.80
C ARG A 6 -6.29 -0.59 0.88
N LEU A 7 -5.62 -1.71 1.12
CA LEU A 7 -4.55 -2.24 0.29
C LEU A 7 -5.12 -3.32 -0.62
N THR A 8 -4.96 -3.16 -1.92
CA THR A 8 -5.31 -4.16 -2.94
C THR A 8 -4.05 -4.64 -3.64
N PRO A 9 -3.68 -5.93 -3.52
CA PRO A 9 -2.56 -6.47 -4.27
C PRO A 9 -2.86 -6.47 -5.77
N LEU A 10 -1.88 -6.08 -6.59
CA LEU A 10 -2.02 -6.02 -8.04
C LEU A 10 -1.27 -7.16 -8.73
N VAL A 11 -1.82 -7.64 -9.85
CA VAL A 11 -1.12 -8.57 -10.74
C VAL A 11 0.12 -7.87 -11.30
N SER A 12 1.23 -8.60 -11.38
CA SER A 12 2.48 -8.04 -11.92
C SER A 12 3.32 -9.08 -12.67
N HIS A 13 3.98 -8.62 -13.73
CA HIS A 13 4.93 -9.40 -14.51
C HIS A 13 6.25 -8.62 -14.62
N GLY A 14 7.26 -9.03 -13.85
CA GLY A 14 8.56 -8.37 -13.83
C GLY A 14 8.52 -6.97 -13.23
N ARG A 15 8.52 -5.94 -14.09
CA ARG A 15 8.46 -4.51 -13.73
C ARG A 15 7.11 -3.86 -14.07
N GLU A 16 6.21 -4.60 -14.71
CA GLU A 16 4.89 -4.14 -15.09
C GLU A 16 3.83 -4.65 -14.11
N TYR A 17 2.78 -3.86 -13.91
CA TYR A 17 1.61 -4.24 -13.13
C TYR A 17 0.33 -4.00 -13.93
N PHE A 18 -0.73 -4.69 -13.55
CA PHE A 18 -2.04 -4.62 -14.18
C PHE A 18 -3.06 -4.16 -13.13
N SER A 19 -4.17 -3.59 -13.58
CA SER A 19 -5.25 -3.11 -12.69
C SER A 19 -6.01 -4.25 -11.99
N GLU A 20 -5.82 -5.48 -12.44
CA GLU A 20 -6.38 -6.71 -11.88
C GLU A 20 -5.86 -7.00 -10.47
N GLN A 21 -6.75 -7.50 -9.61
CA GLN A 21 -6.39 -7.86 -8.24
C GLN A 21 -5.70 -9.23 -8.21
N ALA A 22 -4.55 -9.30 -7.54
CA ALA A 22 -3.81 -10.55 -7.36
C ALA A 22 -4.17 -11.31 -6.08
N GLY A 23 -5.06 -10.75 -5.25
CA GLY A 23 -5.44 -11.32 -3.97
C GLY A 23 -6.48 -10.47 -3.26
N GLU A 24 -6.86 -10.91 -2.06
CA GLU A 24 -7.83 -10.17 -1.23
C GLU A 24 -7.27 -8.82 -0.81
N ALA A 25 -8.16 -7.84 -0.74
CA ALA A 25 -7.82 -6.54 -0.18
C ALA A 25 -7.81 -6.60 1.34
N ILE A 26 -6.82 -5.96 1.95
CA ILE A 26 -6.66 -5.91 3.41
C ILE A 26 -6.65 -4.45 3.88
N THR A 27 -6.93 -4.24 5.16
CA THR A 27 -6.74 -2.94 5.80
C THR A 27 -5.32 -2.83 6.32
N VAL A 28 -4.66 -1.70 6.05
CA VAL A 28 -3.32 -1.39 6.56
C VAL A 28 -3.32 -0.07 7.31
N VAL A 29 -2.37 0.08 8.24
CA VAL A 29 -2.21 1.31 9.02
C VAL A 29 -1.12 2.15 8.38
N GLY A 30 -1.48 3.32 7.86
CA GLY A 30 -0.53 4.29 7.32
C GLY A 30 0.48 4.75 8.39
N LYS A 31 1.75 4.81 7.99
CA LYS A 31 2.86 5.23 8.86
C LYS A 31 3.38 6.61 8.48
N ASP A 32 4.00 6.71 7.31
CA ASP A 32 4.64 7.92 6.78
C ASP A 32 4.28 8.07 5.29
N ILE A 33 4.01 9.29 4.83
CA ILE A 33 3.77 9.60 3.42
C ILE A 33 4.70 10.72 2.96
N SER A 34 5.23 10.60 1.75
CA SER A 34 5.98 11.65 1.05
C SER A 34 5.57 11.68 -0.41
N GLU A 35 6.06 12.66 -1.16
CA GLU A 35 5.83 12.75 -2.62
C GLU A 35 6.33 11.54 -3.41
N SER A 36 7.29 10.77 -2.84
CA SER A 36 7.95 9.68 -3.55
C SER A 36 7.58 8.29 -3.05
N GLY A 37 6.90 8.19 -1.92
CA GLY A 37 6.68 6.89 -1.28
C GLY A 37 5.78 6.93 -0.07
N MET A 38 5.45 5.74 0.40
CA MET A 38 4.62 5.58 1.59
C MET A 38 5.03 4.33 2.37
N GLY A 39 5.00 4.45 3.69
CA GLY A 39 5.16 3.35 4.64
C GLY A 39 3.84 3.01 5.33
N PHE A 40 3.65 1.74 5.65
CA PHE A 40 2.47 1.24 6.36
C PHE A 40 2.76 -0.04 7.15
N TYR A 41 1.87 -0.38 8.08
CA TYR A 41 1.92 -1.59 8.90
C TYR A 41 0.72 -2.49 8.64
N HIS A 42 0.92 -3.80 8.73
CA HIS A 42 -0.12 -4.82 8.69
C HIS A 42 0.32 -6.10 9.41
N ASP A 43 -0.57 -7.07 9.55
CA ASP A 43 -0.39 -8.25 10.43
C ASP A 43 0.25 -9.47 9.76
N SER A 44 0.34 -9.49 8.43
CA SER A 44 0.74 -10.64 7.61
C SER A 44 1.80 -10.27 6.59
N SER A 45 2.55 -11.23 6.03
CA SER A 45 3.50 -10.92 4.95
C SER A 45 2.79 -10.67 3.62
N LEU A 46 3.25 -9.70 2.83
CA LEU A 46 2.74 -9.46 1.46
C LEU A 46 3.68 -10.09 0.41
N PRO A 47 3.23 -11.12 -0.34
CA PRO A 47 4.04 -11.74 -1.40
C PRO A 47 3.98 -10.97 -2.75
N HIS A 48 3.34 -9.81 -2.78
CA HIS A 48 3.09 -9.03 -4.00
C HIS A 48 4.06 -7.85 -4.12
N ARG A 49 4.49 -7.53 -5.34
CA ARG A 49 5.44 -6.43 -5.60
C ARG A 49 4.75 -5.07 -5.81
N PHE A 50 3.53 -5.08 -6.33
CA PHE A 50 2.74 -3.89 -6.57
C PHE A 50 1.44 -3.97 -5.79
N VAL A 51 1.09 -2.86 -5.16
CA VAL A 51 -0.16 -2.73 -4.41
C VAL A 51 -0.78 -1.38 -4.72
N ARG A 52 -2.10 -1.36 -4.72
CA ARG A 52 -2.87 -0.12 -4.71
C ARG A 52 -3.30 0.19 -3.28
N LEU A 53 -3.04 1.41 -2.82
CA LEU A 53 -3.58 1.95 -1.58
C LEU A 53 -4.65 2.97 -1.92
N SER A 54 -5.80 2.86 -1.26
CA SER A 54 -6.87 3.85 -1.37
C SER A 54 -7.32 4.32 0.01
N LEU A 55 -7.61 5.61 0.11
CA LEU A 55 -8.33 6.24 1.20
C LEU A 55 -9.58 6.89 0.62
N ASP A 56 -10.70 6.71 1.29
CA ASP A 56 -11.92 7.48 1.05
C ASP A 56 -12.47 7.83 2.43
N ASP A 57 -12.15 9.05 2.89
CA ASP A 57 -12.52 9.55 4.20
C ASP A 57 -13.16 10.95 4.06
N PRO A 58 -14.37 11.18 4.61
CA PRO A 58 -15.06 12.47 4.47
C PRO A 58 -14.31 13.68 5.06
N GLN A 59 -13.37 13.47 5.98
CA GLN A 59 -12.59 14.53 6.63
C GLN A 59 -11.22 14.73 5.98
N VAL A 60 -10.64 13.68 5.40
CA VAL A 60 -9.28 13.71 4.81
C VAL A 60 -9.33 13.86 3.28
N GLY A 61 -10.42 13.42 2.65
CA GLY A 61 -10.58 13.34 1.20
C GLY A 61 -10.36 11.91 0.68
N ALA A 62 -10.35 11.80 -0.65
CA ALA A 62 -10.18 10.55 -1.36
C ALA A 62 -8.91 10.58 -2.22
N PHE A 63 -8.14 9.49 -2.19
CA PHE A 63 -7.02 9.29 -3.09
C PHE A 63 -6.80 7.81 -3.35
N GLU A 64 -6.14 7.53 -4.47
CA GLU A 64 -5.64 6.22 -4.83
C GLU A 64 -4.20 6.35 -5.33
N ILE A 65 -3.31 5.48 -4.82
CA ILE A 65 -1.90 5.43 -5.25
C ILE A 65 -1.50 3.98 -5.51
N VAL A 66 -0.65 3.78 -6.52
CA VAL A 66 0.02 2.50 -6.73
C VAL A 66 1.44 2.59 -6.20
N LEU A 67 1.81 1.62 -5.38
CA LEU A 67 3.14 1.48 -4.81
C LEU A 67 3.85 0.26 -5.39
N GLN A 68 5.11 0.44 -5.77
CA GLN A 68 6.07 -0.65 -5.88
C GLN A 68 6.73 -0.88 -4.51
N LEU A 69 6.55 -2.07 -3.92
CA LEU A 69 7.13 -2.39 -2.61
C LEU A 69 8.66 -2.54 -2.70
N VAL A 70 9.38 -1.87 -1.80
CA VAL A 70 10.86 -1.83 -1.77
C VAL A 70 11.45 -2.35 -0.47
N ARG A 71 10.68 -2.37 0.61
CA ARG A 71 11.12 -2.89 1.92
C ARG A 71 9.94 -3.51 2.64
N CYS A 72 10.15 -4.73 3.14
CA CYS A 72 9.17 -5.49 3.90
C CYS A 72 9.88 -6.19 5.06
N ARG A 73 9.47 -5.97 6.31
CA ARG A 73 10.15 -6.55 7.49
C ARG A 73 9.19 -6.74 8.67
N PHE A 74 9.31 -7.87 9.36
CA PHE A 74 8.70 -8.02 10.68
C PHE A 74 9.39 -7.15 11.73
N THR A 75 8.58 -6.42 12.48
CA THR A 75 9.00 -5.70 13.68
C THR A 75 9.09 -6.67 14.87
N LYS A 76 9.78 -6.25 15.95
CA LYS A 76 9.92 -7.06 17.18
C LYS A 76 8.60 -7.33 17.90
N ILE A 77 7.54 -6.61 17.55
CA ILE A 77 6.22 -6.68 18.17
C ILE A 77 5.17 -7.35 17.27
N GLY A 78 5.61 -8.07 16.23
CA GLY A 78 4.74 -8.89 15.38
C GLY A 78 4.12 -8.18 14.19
N TRP A 79 4.19 -6.84 14.11
CA TRP A 79 3.73 -6.10 12.93
C TRP A 79 4.68 -6.29 11.75
N TYR A 80 4.13 -6.41 10.55
CA TYR A 80 4.86 -6.34 9.30
C TYR A 80 4.90 -4.89 8.81
N GLU A 81 6.11 -4.34 8.74
CA GLU A 81 6.39 -3.00 8.25
C GLU A 81 6.73 -3.07 6.77
N THR A 82 5.99 -2.32 5.95
CA THR A 82 6.16 -2.25 4.51
C THR A 82 6.36 -0.81 4.08
N ALA A 83 7.25 -0.60 3.10
CA ALA A 83 7.41 0.67 2.41
C ALA A 83 7.50 0.45 0.91
N GLY A 84 6.90 1.37 0.17
CA GLY A 84 6.86 1.36 -1.29
C GLY A 84 7.14 2.73 -1.90
N ARG A 85 7.59 2.71 -3.16
CA ARG A 85 7.72 3.89 -4.01
C ARG A 85 6.43 4.12 -4.77
N ILE A 86 5.94 5.36 -4.81
CA ILE A 86 4.78 5.73 -5.61
C ILE A 86 5.16 5.63 -7.10
N VAL A 87 4.35 4.91 -7.86
CA VAL A 87 4.50 4.78 -9.32
C VAL A 87 3.33 5.36 -10.08
N GLU A 88 2.17 5.51 -9.43
CA GLU A 88 0.98 6.14 -10.00
C GLU A 88 0.18 6.82 -8.87
N VAL A 89 -0.42 7.96 -9.21
CA VAL A 89 -1.34 8.70 -8.34
C VAL A 89 -2.59 9.01 -9.12
N SER A 90 -3.74 8.69 -8.56
CA SER A 90 -5.05 9.12 -9.04
C SER A 90 -5.80 9.84 -7.91
N THR A 91 -6.23 11.05 -8.22
CA THR A 91 -7.15 11.83 -7.39
C THR A 91 -8.52 11.71 -8.04
N GLY A 92 -9.51 11.28 -7.25
CA GLY A 92 -10.92 11.32 -7.67
C GLY A 92 -11.41 12.75 -7.89
#